data_AF-A0A7C5BIR0-F1
#
_entry.id   AF-A0A7C5BIR0-F1
#
_cell.length_a   1.000
_cell.length_b   1.000
_cell.length_c   1.000
_cell.angle_alpha   90.00
_cell.angle_beta   90.00
_cell.angle_gamma   90.00
#
_symmetry.space_group_name_H-M   'P 1'
#
loop_
_entity.id
_entity.type
_entity.pdbx_description
1 polymer ?
#
loop_
_entity_poly.entity_id
_entity_poly.type
_entity_poly.pdbx_seq_one_letter_code
_entity_poly.pdbx_strand_id
1 'polypeptide(L)'
;MLPDVPTSDPPIILEHEAKNLLAKAGIRVPRGIETGELPDEVELSFPVALKVSDPRFPHKTDVGGVRLNLGKAELRQEFSNMKKKFPNSLFLIEEMQPQGVEFIVGVVKDATFGYVIMLGTGGIYTELYLDVTFRKIPINMDDASEMINDIRSSRFCDGFRGKQINCNALKKLLILINNMVIEGENDILSMDLNPVIVTEEDVVVADAKISIKPRENTS
;
A
#
# COMPACT_ATOMS: atom_id res chain seq x y z
N MET A 1 -38.95 -3.50 -10.20
CA MET A 1 -38.02 -2.45 -9.74
C MET A 1 -36.86 -3.16 -9.07
N LEU A 2 -35.66 -3.06 -9.64
CA LEU A 2 -34.45 -3.48 -8.93
C LEU A 2 -34.21 -2.43 -7.82
N PRO A 3 -33.83 -2.85 -6.61
CA PRO A 3 -33.52 -1.91 -5.54
C PRO A 3 -32.31 -1.06 -5.94
N ASP A 4 -32.35 0.23 -5.60
CA ASP A 4 -31.25 1.17 -5.81
C ASP A 4 -29.96 0.63 -5.17
N VAL A 5 -28.92 0.46 -5.98
CA VAL A 5 -27.56 0.19 -5.52
C VAL A 5 -27.03 1.51 -4.94
N PRO A 6 -26.58 1.57 -3.68
CA PRO A 6 -25.92 2.76 -3.17
C PRO A 6 -24.67 3.07 -4.00
N THR A 7 -24.72 4.16 -4.77
CA THR A 7 -23.69 4.59 -5.73
C THR A 7 -22.61 5.46 -5.07
N SER A 8 -21.96 4.97 -4.03
CA SER A 8 -20.70 5.58 -3.58
C SER A 8 -19.73 4.49 -3.19
N ASP A 9 -18.58 4.45 -3.87
CA ASP A 9 -17.45 3.64 -3.42
C ASP A 9 -17.20 3.94 -1.93
N PRO A 10 -16.94 2.91 -1.12
CA PRO A 10 -16.76 3.10 0.30
C PRO A 10 -15.58 4.06 0.58
N PRO A 11 -15.66 4.90 1.62
CA PRO A 11 -14.73 5.99 1.81
C PRO A 11 -13.29 5.47 1.97
N ILE A 12 -12.42 5.92 1.07
CA ILE A 12 -10.98 5.69 1.13
C ILE A 12 -10.39 6.69 2.12
N ILE A 13 -9.64 6.19 3.10
CA ILE A 13 -8.90 7.04 4.04
C ILE A 13 -7.61 7.58 3.40
N LEU A 14 -7.07 8.66 3.94
CA LEU A 14 -5.83 9.24 3.43
C LEU A 14 -4.67 8.24 3.55
N GLU A 15 -3.69 8.31 2.65
CA GLU A 15 -2.56 7.37 2.63
C GLU A 15 -1.78 7.40 3.96
N HIS A 16 -1.60 8.57 4.56
CA HIS A 16 -0.93 8.69 5.85
C HIS A 16 -1.72 7.97 6.97
N GLU A 17 -3.06 8.03 6.95
CA GLU A 17 -3.92 7.34 7.92
C GLU A 17 -3.85 5.83 7.70
N ALA A 18 -3.92 5.39 6.44
CA ALA A 18 -3.76 3.99 6.07
C ALA A 18 -2.41 3.44 6.57
N LYS A 19 -1.32 4.17 6.35
CA LYS A 19 0.02 3.79 6.83
C LYS A 19 0.11 3.79 8.35
N ASN A 20 -0.54 4.71 9.04
CA ASN A 20 -0.61 4.70 10.50
C ASN A 20 -1.35 3.48 11.04
N LEU A 21 -2.42 3.03 10.37
CA LEU A 21 -3.10 1.77 10.73
C LEU A 21 -2.18 0.56 10.52
N LEU A 22 -1.49 0.49 9.39
CA LEU A 22 -0.52 -0.57 9.09
C LEU A 22 0.60 -0.59 10.14
N ALA A 23 1.19 0.55 10.47
CA ALA A 23 2.27 0.65 11.47
C ALA A 23 1.82 0.17 12.86
N LYS A 24 0.59 0.52 13.28
CA LYS A 24 0.01 0.02 14.54
C LYS A 24 -0.19 -1.49 14.55
N ALA A 25 -0.47 -2.09 13.40
CA ALA A 25 -0.53 -3.54 13.23
C ALA A 25 0.87 -4.20 13.10
N GLY A 26 1.96 -3.45 13.29
CA GLY A 26 3.33 -3.96 13.18
C GLY A 26 3.82 -4.13 11.74
N ILE A 27 3.09 -3.59 10.76
CA ILE A 27 3.48 -3.61 9.35
C ILE A 27 4.38 -2.40 9.07
N ARG A 28 5.58 -2.66 8.55
CA ARG A 28 6.54 -1.61 8.22
C ARG A 28 6.06 -0.78 7.03
N VAL A 29 6.09 0.53 7.20
CA VAL A 29 5.82 1.56 6.19
C VAL A 29 6.97 2.58 6.17
N PRO A 30 7.20 3.31 5.07
CA PRO A 30 8.17 4.40 5.05
C PRO A 30 7.86 5.43 6.14
N ARG A 31 8.91 5.99 6.75
CA ARG A 31 8.73 7.21 7.55
C ARG A 31 8.35 8.35 6.61
N GLY A 32 7.43 9.19 7.07
CA GLY A 32 7.04 10.36 6.33
C GLY A 32 6.30 11.39 7.16
N ILE A 33 6.06 12.53 6.53
CA ILE A 33 5.31 13.66 7.08
C ILE A 33 4.25 14.09 6.07
N GLU A 34 3.03 14.28 6.55
CA GLU A 34 1.96 14.92 5.77
C GLU A 34 1.90 16.41 6.11
N THR A 35 1.80 17.25 5.08
CA THR A 35 1.79 18.70 5.26
C THR A 35 1.14 19.43 4.09
N GLY A 36 0.53 20.59 4.36
CA GLY A 36 0.07 21.52 3.33
C GLY A 36 1.14 22.52 2.87
N GLU A 37 2.22 22.65 3.66
CA GLU A 37 3.34 23.57 3.42
C GLU A 37 4.67 22.86 3.61
N LEU A 38 5.69 23.21 2.83
CA LEU A 38 7.00 22.60 3.01
C LEU A 38 7.62 23.09 4.32
N PRO A 39 8.00 22.20 5.26
CA PRO A 39 8.69 22.60 6.48
C PRO A 39 10.08 23.16 6.16
N ASP A 40 10.58 24.05 7.03
CA ASP A 40 11.93 24.60 6.89
C ASP A 40 13.01 23.51 6.91
N GLU A 41 12.81 22.51 7.76
CA GLU A 41 13.66 21.33 7.91
C GLU A 41 12.84 20.04 7.80
N VAL A 42 13.34 19.10 7.00
CA VAL A 42 12.74 17.78 6.80
C VAL A 42 13.69 16.74 7.40
N GLU A 43 13.34 16.23 8.58
CA GLU A 43 14.09 15.21 9.32
C GLU A 43 13.81 13.79 8.79
N LEU A 44 14.11 13.59 7.50
CA LEU A 44 14.00 12.29 6.83
C LEU A 44 15.31 11.98 6.11
N SER A 45 15.59 10.70 5.91
CA SER A 45 16.67 10.27 5.04
C SER A 45 16.37 10.60 3.57
N PHE A 46 17.28 11.34 2.94
CA PHE A 46 17.23 11.64 1.51
C PHE A 46 17.93 10.55 0.69
N PRO A 47 17.49 10.29 -0.55
CA PRO A 47 16.43 11.00 -1.27
C PRO A 47 15.02 10.64 -0.76
N VAL A 48 14.05 11.54 -0.98
CA VAL A 48 12.65 11.37 -0.57
C VAL A 48 11.71 11.25 -1.77
N ALA A 49 10.53 10.69 -1.53
CA ALA A 49 9.36 10.79 -2.39
C ALA A 49 8.46 11.94 -1.93
N LEU A 50 7.79 12.60 -2.87
CA LEU A 50 6.74 13.59 -2.65
C LEU A 50 5.48 13.11 -3.37
N LYS A 51 4.39 12.95 -2.63
CA LYS A 51 3.12 12.43 -3.12
C LYS A 51 2.00 13.40 -2.77
N VAL A 52 1.02 13.59 -3.66
CA VAL A 52 -0.24 14.27 -3.29
C VAL A 52 -1.01 13.35 -2.35
N SER A 53 -1.46 13.90 -1.22
CA SER A 53 -2.28 13.21 -0.22
C SER A 53 -3.65 13.86 -0.21
N ASP A 54 -4.54 13.31 -1.03
CA ASP A 54 -5.87 13.88 -1.26
C ASP A 54 -6.83 12.79 -1.75
N PRO A 55 -8.00 12.60 -1.12
CA PRO A 55 -8.94 11.56 -1.52
C PRO A 55 -9.49 11.76 -2.94
N ARG A 56 -9.40 12.98 -3.50
CA ARG A 56 -9.80 13.30 -4.87
C ARG A 56 -8.89 12.69 -5.92
N PHE A 57 -7.67 12.29 -5.54
CA PHE A 57 -6.64 11.78 -6.47
C PHE A 57 -6.14 10.38 -6.05
N PRO A 58 -7.02 9.36 -6.01
CA PRO A 58 -6.63 8.01 -5.58
C PRO A 58 -5.61 7.34 -6.52
N HIS A 59 -5.60 7.71 -7.81
CA HIS A 59 -4.59 7.31 -8.79
C HIS A 59 -3.57 8.43 -9.04
N LYS A 60 -2.91 8.86 -7.96
CA LYS A 60 -1.96 9.99 -7.96
C LYS A 60 -0.87 9.89 -9.03
N THR A 61 -0.38 8.70 -9.36
CA THR A 61 0.66 8.54 -10.39
C THR A 61 0.18 9.01 -11.77
N ASP A 62 -1.06 8.68 -12.15
CA ASP A 62 -1.63 8.98 -13.47
C ASP A 62 -1.83 10.48 -13.69
N VAL A 63 -2.12 11.19 -12.61
CA VAL A 63 -2.23 12.65 -12.62
C VAL A 63 -0.88 13.34 -12.39
N GLY A 64 0.22 12.59 -12.32
CA GLY A 64 1.56 13.12 -12.06
C GLY A 64 1.67 13.77 -10.67
N GLY A 65 0.98 13.21 -9.69
CA GLY A 65 0.98 13.55 -8.27
C GLY A 65 1.98 12.75 -7.43
N VAL A 66 2.95 12.10 -8.09
CA VAL A 66 4.09 11.43 -7.43
C VAL A 66 5.39 11.95 -8.04
N ARG A 67 6.36 12.26 -7.18
CA ARG A 67 7.75 12.58 -7.52
C ARG A 67 8.66 11.75 -6.65
N LEU A 68 9.62 11.07 -7.26
CA LEU A 68 10.52 10.15 -6.57
C LEU A 68 11.95 10.67 -6.65
N ASN A 69 12.81 10.13 -5.77
CA ASN A 69 14.25 10.37 -5.79
C ASN A 69 14.65 11.86 -5.68
N LEU A 70 13.94 12.62 -4.83
CA LEU A 70 14.19 14.04 -4.63
C LEU A 70 15.26 14.26 -3.58
N GLY A 71 16.31 15.02 -3.92
CA GLY A 71 17.20 15.62 -2.96
C GLY A 71 16.58 16.86 -2.29
N LYS A 72 17.32 17.51 -1.39
CA LYS A 72 16.83 18.68 -0.64
C LYS A 72 16.46 19.87 -1.54
N ALA A 73 17.21 20.09 -2.61
CA ALA A 73 16.96 21.18 -3.54
C ALA A 73 15.78 20.87 -4.45
N GLU A 74 15.73 19.65 -5.00
CA GLU A 74 14.65 19.17 -5.85
C GLU A 74 13.31 19.15 -5.10
N LEU A 75 13.31 18.75 -3.82
CA LEU A 75 12.11 18.74 -2.99
C LEU A 75 11.44 20.12 -2.92
N ARG A 76 12.21 21.20 -2.71
CA ARG A 76 11.67 22.57 -2.65
C ARG A 76 11.00 22.97 -3.96
N GLN A 77 11.66 22.69 -5.07
CA GLN A 77 11.15 23.01 -6.40
C GLN A 77 9.88 22.21 -6.72
N GLU A 78 9.92 20.88 -6.52
CA GLU A 78 8.80 20.00 -6.82
C GLU A 78 7.61 20.22 -5.89
N PHE A 79 7.83 20.58 -4.62
CA PHE A 79 6.75 20.96 -3.72
C PHE A 79 5.98 22.18 -4.23
N SER A 80 6.70 23.22 -4.66
CA SER A 80 6.07 24.41 -5.26
C SER A 80 5.29 24.08 -6.54
N ASN A 81 5.86 23.22 -7.40
CA ASN A 81 5.21 22.76 -8.63
C ASN A 81 3.94 21.96 -8.34
N MET A 82 3.99 21.02 -7.39
CA MET A 82 2.86 20.20 -7.00
C MET A 82 1.77 21.02 -6.32
N LYS A 83 2.13 21.97 -5.45
CA LYS A 83 1.16 22.87 -4.81
C LYS A 83 0.37 23.73 -5.80
N LYS A 84 1.02 24.18 -6.88
CA LYS A 84 0.34 24.89 -7.98
C LYS A 84 -0.61 23.98 -8.76
N LYS A 85 -0.20 22.72 -8.99
CA LYS A 85 -0.97 21.74 -9.75
C LYS A 85 -2.16 21.18 -8.97
N PHE A 86 -2.00 21.00 -7.66
CA PHE A 86 -2.99 20.43 -6.74
C PHE A 86 -3.31 21.44 -5.63
N PRO A 87 -4.02 22.54 -5.95
CA PRO A 87 -4.34 23.57 -4.97
C PRO A 87 -5.24 23.00 -3.86
N ASN A 88 -4.95 23.40 -2.62
CA ASN A 88 -5.66 22.96 -1.40
C ASN A 88 -5.54 21.46 -1.07
N SER A 89 -4.62 20.74 -1.70
CA SER A 89 -4.27 19.37 -1.33
C SER A 89 -3.19 19.36 -0.24
N LEU A 90 -3.15 18.28 0.54
CA LEU A 90 -1.99 17.96 1.38
C LEU A 90 -0.97 17.18 0.55
N PHE A 91 0.26 17.10 1.07
CA PHE A 91 1.36 16.38 0.46
C PHE A 91 2.04 15.49 1.50
N LEU A 92 2.40 14.29 1.07
CA LEU A 92 3.12 13.30 1.86
C LEU A 92 4.57 13.24 1.36
N ILE A 93 5.51 13.53 2.25
CA ILE A 93 6.96 13.44 2.00
C ILE A 93 7.48 12.21 2.74
N GLU A 94 8.12 11.27 2.03
CA GLU A 94 8.52 9.96 2.57
C GLU A 94 9.94 9.55 2.20
N GLU A 95 10.57 8.78 3.07
CA GLU A 95 11.87 8.17 2.80
C GLU A 95 11.78 7.16 1.65
N MET A 96 12.71 7.25 0.69
CA MET A 96 12.85 6.23 -0.34
C MET A 96 13.28 4.91 0.29
N GLN A 97 12.65 3.82 -0.13
CA GLN A 97 12.99 2.48 0.33
C GLN A 97 14.07 1.86 -0.58
N PRO A 98 14.90 0.94 -0.06
CA PRO A 98 15.85 0.19 -0.88
C PRO A 98 15.16 -0.54 -2.03
N GLN A 99 15.90 -0.77 -3.11
CA GLN A 99 15.38 -1.58 -4.22
C GLN A 99 15.15 -3.03 -3.76
N GLY A 100 14.01 -3.59 -4.16
CA GLY A 100 13.63 -4.96 -3.88
C GLY A 100 12.81 -5.55 -5.03
N VAL A 101 12.22 -6.72 -4.78
CA VAL A 101 11.15 -7.24 -5.66
C VAL A 101 9.84 -6.65 -5.17
N GLU A 102 9.08 -6.07 -6.09
CA GLU A 102 7.78 -5.49 -5.79
C GLU A 102 6.70 -6.57 -5.88
N PHE A 103 5.77 -6.51 -4.93
CA PHE A 103 4.58 -7.33 -4.84
C PHE A 103 3.36 -6.42 -4.64
N ILE A 104 2.19 -6.98 -4.84
CA ILE A 104 0.90 -6.37 -4.55
C ILE A 104 0.18 -7.27 -3.58
N VAL A 105 -0.34 -6.69 -2.50
CA VAL A 105 -1.24 -7.40 -1.58
C VAL A 105 -2.56 -6.68 -1.52
N GLY A 106 -3.63 -7.38 -1.87
CA GLY A 106 -4.99 -6.86 -1.88
C GLY A 106 -5.86 -7.58 -0.87
N VAL A 107 -6.81 -6.88 -0.26
CA VAL A 107 -7.91 -7.48 0.50
C VAL A 107 -9.22 -6.89 0.01
N VAL A 108 -10.25 -7.71 -0.13
CA VAL A 108 -11.61 -7.25 -0.42
C VAL A 108 -12.62 -8.03 0.42
N LYS A 109 -13.62 -7.33 0.94
CA LYS A 109 -14.81 -7.96 1.55
C LYS A 109 -15.81 -8.30 0.46
N ASP A 110 -15.82 -9.55 0.03
CA ASP A 110 -16.83 -10.06 -0.89
C ASP A 110 -18.13 -10.41 -0.16
N ALA A 111 -19.28 -10.14 -0.79
CA ALA A 111 -20.59 -10.36 -0.20
C ALA A 111 -20.95 -11.84 0.01
N THR A 112 -20.37 -12.73 -0.80
CA THR A 112 -20.65 -14.18 -0.80
C THR A 112 -19.59 -14.92 0.00
N PHE A 113 -18.31 -14.61 -0.25
CA PHE A 113 -17.19 -15.36 0.29
C PHE A 113 -16.64 -14.78 1.59
N GLY A 114 -17.03 -13.56 1.96
CA GLY A 114 -16.39 -12.81 3.05
C GLY A 114 -15.08 -12.20 2.58
N TYR A 115 -14.10 -12.05 3.48
CA TYR A 115 -12.81 -11.48 3.11
C TYR A 115 -11.98 -12.43 2.25
N VAL A 116 -11.42 -11.89 1.17
CA VAL A 116 -10.47 -12.55 0.29
C VAL A 116 -9.18 -11.73 0.25
N ILE A 117 -8.05 -12.40 0.45
CA ILE A 117 -6.71 -11.83 0.30
C ILE A 117 -6.10 -12.29 -1.02
N MET A 118 -5.44 -11.36 -1.70
CA MET A 118 -4.70 -11.56 -2.95
C MET A 118 -3.23 -11.26 -2.70
N LEU A 119 -2.35 -12.11 -3.24
CA LEU A 119 -0.93 -11.81 -3.43
C LEU A 119 -0.61 -11.84 -4.93
N GLY A 120 0.11 -10.86 -5.42
CA GLY A 120 0.63 -10.82 -6.78
C GLY A 120 2.05 -10.29 -6.86
N THR A 121 2.78 -10.66 -7.91
CA THR A 121 4.02 -9.96 -8.28
C THR A 121 3.68 -8.55 -8.74
N GLY A 122 4.39 -7.51 -8.30
CA GLY A 122 4.20 -6.10 -8.68
C GLY A 122 4.90 -5.67 -9.96
N GLY A 123 4.62 -4.45 -10.41
CA GLY A 123 5.16 -3.85 -11.64
C GLY A 123 4.53 -4.39 -12.92
N ILE A 124 5.21 -4.23 -14.07
CA ILE A 124 4.67 -4.58 -15.40
C ILE A 124 4.21 -6.04 -15.53
N TYR A 125 4.71 -6.91 -14.66
CA TYR A 125 4.43 -8.34 -14.73
C TYR A 125 3.05 -8.70 -14.19
N THR A 126 2.47 -7.92 -13.25
CA THR A 126 1.08 -8.12 -12.81
C THR A 126 0.11 -7.86 -13.95
N GLU A 127 0.28 -6.73 -14.63
CA GLU A 127 -0.62 -6.23 -15.66
C GLU A 127 -0.60 -7.11 -16.92
N LEU A 128 0.55 -7.70 -17.24
CA LEU A 128 0.74 -8.51 -18.45
C LEU A 128 0.48 -10.01 -18.25
N TYR A 129 0.75 -10.56 -17.06
CA TYR A 129 0.77 -12.01 -16.85
C TYR A 129 -0.22 -12.54 -15.82
N LEU A 130 -0.96 -11.68 -15.11
CA LEU A 130 -1.92 -12.08 -14.07
C LEU A 130 -1.29 -13.06 -13.06
N ASP A 131 -0.04 -12.80 -12.66
CA ASP A 131 0.71 -13.62 -11.71
C ASP A 131 0.24 -13.34 -10.28
N VAL A 132 -0.93 -13.87 -9.95
CA VAL A 132 -1.66 -13.64 -8.71
C VAL A 132 -2.21 -14.94 -8.13
N THR A 133 -2.40 -14.96 -6.81
CA THR A 133 -3.07 -16.03 -6.07
C THR A 133 -4.06 -15.44 -5.07
N PHE A 134 -5.06 -16.21 -4.68
CA PHE A 134 -6.12 -15.79 -3.77
C PHE A 134 -6.33 -16.82 -2.67
N ARG A 135 -6.68 -16.34 -1.47
CA ARG A 135 -7.18 -17.18 -0.37
C ARG A 135 -8.32 -16.46 0.35
N LYS A 136 -9.24 -17.24 0.90
CA LYS A 136 -10.26 -16.71 1.81
C LYS A 136 -9.63 -16.49 3.19
N ILE A 137 -9.90 -15.34 3.82
CA ILE A 137 -9.52 -15.08 5.21
C ILE A 137 -10.53 -15.76 6.16
N PRO A 138 -10.08 -16.38 7.26
CA PRO A 138 -8.71 -16.35 7.79
C PRO A 138 -7.74 -17.32 7.08
N ILE A 139 -6.47 -16.92 7.02
CA ILE A 139 -5.35 -17.73 6.55
C ILE A 139 -4.34 -18.00 7.67
N ASN A 140 -3.58 -19.09 7.54
CA ASN A 140 -2.46 -19.45 8.40
C ASN A 140 -1.11 -19.39 7.65
N MET A 141 -0.01 -19.74 8.34
CA MET A 141 1.34 -19.70 7.77
C MET A 141 1.56 -20.67 6.59
N ASP A 142 0.84 -21.79 6.56
CA ASP A 142 0.91 -22.75 5.46
C ASP A 142 0.17 -22.19 4.24
N ASP A 143 -1.02 -21.60 4.43
CA ASP A 143 -1.74 -20.88 3.36
C ASP A 143 -0.88 -19.76 2.76
N ALA A 144 -0.23 -18.95 3.60
CA ALA A 144 0.68 -17.89 3.16
C ALA A 144 1.90 -18.44 2.41
N SER A 145 2.38 -19.63 2.77
CA SER A 145 3.48 -20.31 2.08
C SER A 145 3.05 -20.81 0.71
N GLU A 146 1.88 -21.43 0.61
CA GLU A 146 1.29 -21.85 -0.66
C GLU A 146 1.03 -20.67 -1.59
N MET A 147 0.46 -19.58 -1.05
CA MET A 147 0.23 -18.35 -1.83
C MET A 147 1.50 -17.84 -2.51
N ILE A 148 2.62 -17.81 -1.79
CA ILE A 148 3.90 -17.39 -2.38
C ILE A 148 4.37 -18.39 -3.43
N ASN A 149 4.23 -19.69 -3.18
CA ASN A 149 4.64 -20.74 -4.12
C ASN A 149 3.80 -20.75 -5.43
N ASP A 150 2.54 -20.33 -5.35
CA ASP A 150 1.62 -20.29 -6.49
C ASP A 150 1.99 -19.22 -7.53
N ILE A 151 2.75 -18.19 -7.15
CA ILE A 151 3.20 -17.13 -8.07
C ILE A 151 4.60 -17.41 -8.62
N ARG A 152 4.88 -16.95 -9.85
CA ARG A 152 6.16 -17.17 -10.54
C ARG A 152 7.34 -16.51 -9.82
N SER A 153 7.08 -15.44 -9.07
CA SER A 153 8.08 -14.74 -8.27
C SER A 153 8.55 -15.51 -7.04
N SER A 154 7.95 -16.65 -6.70
CA SER A 154 8.50 -17.61 -5.72
C SER A 154 9.97 -17.94 -5.97
N ARG A 155 10.41 -17.93 -7.23
CA ARG A 155 11.81 -18.19 -7.61
C ARG A 155 12.81 -17.21 -6.97
N PHE A 156 12.37 -16.01 -6.57
CA PHE A 156 13.23 -15.09 -5.85
C PHE A 156 13.49 -15.53 -4.39
N CYS A 157 12.66 -16.41 -3.81
CA CYS A 157 12.92 -17.00 -2.50
C CYS A 157 14.22 -17.82 -2.50
N ASP A 158 14.47 -18.55 -3.60
CA ASP A 158 15.63 -19.43 -3.78
C ASP A 158 16.82 -18.71 -4.45
N GLY A 159 16.70 -17.41 -4.70
CA GLY A 159 17.66 -16.63 -5.47
C GLY A 159 17.49 -16.81 -6.98
N PHE A 160 17.11 -15.74 -7.67
CA PHE A 160 16.96 -15.73 -9.12
C PHE A 160 17.73 -14.55 -9.75
N ARG A 161 18.64 -14.86 -10.68
CA ARG A 161 19.49 -13.87 -11.38
C ARG A 161 20.22 -12.89 -10.44
N GLY A 162 20.75 -13.42 -9.32
CA GLY A 162 21.49 -12.62 -8.34
C GLY A 162 20.62 -11.72 -7.45
N LYS A 163 19.30 -11.94 -7.44
CA LYS A 163 18.38 -11.32 -6.48
C LYS A 163 17.75 -12.40 -5.61
N GLN A 164 17.78 -12.20 -4.30
CA GLN A 164 17.06 -13.01 -3.32
C GLN A 164 16.10 -12.11 -2.54
N ILE A 165 15.03 -12.68 -1.98
CA ILE A 165 14.10 -11.95 -1.11
C ILE A 165 13.80 -12.72 0.17
N ASN A 166 13.45 -11.99 1.22
CA ASN A 166 13.00 -12.55 2.48
C ASN A 166 11.54 -13.02 2.40
N CYS A 167 11.32 -14.23 1.86
CA CYS A 167 9.98 -14.79 1.77
C CYS A 167 9.32 -15.04 3.13
N ASN A 168 10.10 -15.22 4.20
CA ASN A 168 9.54 -15.32 5.54
C ASN A 168 8.97 -13.97 6.04
N ALA A 169 9.59 -12.84 5.67
CA ALA A 169 9.04 -11.52 5.94
C ALA A 169 7.72 -11.29 5.18
N LEU A 170 7.67 -11.70 3.90
CA LEU A 170 6.44 -11.62 3.11
C LEU A 170 5.30 -12.49 3.70
N LYS A 171 5.58 -13.73 4.14
CA LYS A 171 4.59 -14.57 4.84
C LYS A 171 4.06 -13.89 6.10
N LYS A 172 4.96 -13.34 6.93
CA LYS A 172 4.57 -12.62 8.15
C LYS A 172 3.69 -11.42 7.83
N LEU A 173 3.99 -10.66 6.78
CA LEU A 173 3.14 -9.55 6.32
C LEU A 173 1.72 -10.03 6.01
N LEU A 174 1.57 -11.13 5.26
CA LEU A 174 0.24 -11.69 4.94
C LEU A 174 -0.55 -12.06 6.20
N ILE A 175 0.12 -12.62 7.21
CA ILE A 175 -0.52 -12.94 8.50
C ILE A 175 -0.88 -11.67 9.29
N LEU A 176 -0.04 -10.64 9.28
CA LEU A 176 -0.38 -9.37 9.93
C LEU A 176 -1.60 -8.72 9.28
N ILE A 177 -1.70 -8.76 7.95
CA ILE A 177 -2.87 -8.27 7.21
C ILE A 177 -4.10 -9.10 7.54
N ASN A 178 -3.98 -10.44 7.56
CA ASN A 178 -5.03 -11.34 8.01
C ASN A 178 -5.56 -10.95 9.40
N ASN A 179 -4.66 -10.76 10.37
CA ASN A 179 -5.01 -10.42 11.74
C ASN A 179 -5.72 -9.07 11.82
N MET A 180 -5.20 -8.07 11.12
CA MET A 180 -5.82 -6.74 11.05
C MET A 180 -7.25 -6.77 10.49
N VAL A 181 -7.54 -7.67 9.54
CA VAL A 181 -8.88 -7.84 8.96
C VAL A 181 -9.83 -8.57 9.89
N ILE A 182 -9.37 -9.63 10.59
CA ILE A 182 -10.22 -10.41 11.50
C ILE A 182 -10.49 -9.70 12.84
N GLU A 183 -9.54 -8.89 13.32
CA GLU A 183 -9.66 -8.15 14.59
C GLU A 183 -10.54 -6.90 14.46
N GLY A 184 -10.71 -6.38 13.23
CA GLY A 184 -11.95 -5.73 12.80
C GLY A 184 -12.39 -4.44 13.51
N GLU A 185 -11.55 -3.74 14.26
CA GLU A 185 -11.97 -2.51 14.97
C GLU A 185 -12.47 -1.37 14.04
N ASN A 186 -12.11 -1.42 12.75
CA ASN A 186 -12.40 -0.35 11.77
C ASN A 186 -13.28 -0.79 10.58
N ASP A 187 -13.84 -2.01 10.58
CA ASP A 187 -14.65 -2.56 9.46
C ASP A 187 -14.02 -2.29 8.07
N ILE A 188 -12.78 -2.76 7.87
CA ILE A 188 -12.07 -2.60 6.58
C ILE A 188 -12.88 -3.25 5.45
N LEU A 189 -13.14 -2.53 4.36
CA LEU A 189 -13.86 -3.04 3.20
C LEU A 189 -12.91 -3.50 2.09
N SER A 190 -11.80 -2.77 1.91
CA SER A 190 -10.74 -3.18 1.01
C SER A 190 -9.37 -2.62 1.42
N MET A 191 -8.31 -3.29 0.98
CA MET A 191 -6.94 -2.83 1.03
C MET A 191 -6.29 -3.06 -0.34
N ASP A 192 -5.51 -2.08 -0.79
CA ASP A 192 -4.62 -2.18 -1.93
C ASP A 192 -3.24 -1.68 -1.50
N LEU A 193 -2.33 -2.62 -1.28
CA LEU A 193 -0.96 -2.37 -0.85
C LEU A 193 -0.04 -2.55 -2.07
N ASN A 194 0.35 -1.44 -2.70
CA ASN A 194 1.05 -1.46 -3.98
C ASN A 194 1.98 -0.24 -4.20
N PRO A 195 3.31 -0.40 -4.12
CA PRO A 195 4.02 -1.67 -4.00
C PRO A 195 4.27 -2.09 -2.55
N VAL A 196 4.29 -3.40 -2.34
CA VAL A 196 4.97 -4.06 -1.23
C VAL A 196 6.37 -4.43 -1.71
N ILE A 197 7.39 -3.80 -1.15
CA ILE A 197 8.79 -4.02 -1.55
C ILE A 197 9.41 -5.05 -0.61
N VAL A 198 9.91 -6.14 -1.16
CA VAL A 198 10.61 -7.19 -0.40
C VAL A 198 12.09 -7.19 -0.78
N THR A 199 12.95 -7.02 0.20
CA THR A 199 14.42 -7.11 0.08
C THR A 199 14.92 -8.44 0.63
N GLU A 200 16.23 -8.66 0.62
CA GLU A 200 16.85 -9.81 1.29
C GLU A 200 16.67 -9.79 2.81
N GLU A 201 16.45 -8.60 3.38
CA GLU A 201 16.39 -8.39 4.82
C GLU A 201 14.96 -8.24 5.34
N ASP A 202 14.11 -7.50 4.63
CA ASP A 202 12.82 -7.06 5.16
C ASP A 202 11.73 -6.86 4.09
N VAL A 203 10.52 -6.53 4.53
CA VAL A 203 9.38 -6.14 3.71
C VAL A 203 8.85 -4.78 4.15
N VAL A 204 8.49 -3.93 3.18
CA VAL A 204 7.90 -2.61 3.44
C VAL A 204 6.74 -2.33 2.52
N VAL A 205 5.64 -1.81 3.07
CA VAL A 205 4.48 -1.35 2.29
C VAL A 205 4.70 0.11 1.91
N ALA A 206 5.12 0.35 0.67
CA ALA A 206 5.54 1.67 0.21
C ALA A 206 4.36 2.59 -0.17
N ASP A 207 3.22 2.02 -0.54
CA ASP A 207 1.96 2.72 -0.80
C ASP A 207 0.80 1.87 -0.26
N ALA A 208 -0.23 2.54 0.26
CA ALA A 208 -1.40 1.87 0.79
C ALA A 208 -2.65 2.69 0.49
N LYS A 209 -3.69 2.00 0.02
CA LYS A 209 -5.06 2.51 -0.03
C LYS A 209 -5.94 1.57 0.77
N ILE A 210 -6.68 2.13 1.71
CA ILE A 210 -7.60 1.34 2.55
C ILE A 210 -8.95 2.02 2.48
N SER A 211 -9.99 1.21 2.26
CA SER A 211 -11.37 1.62 2.39
C SER A 211 -11.96 1.01 3.65
N ILE A 212 -12.67 1.80 4.43
CA ILE A 212 -13.31 1.37 5.67
C ILE A 212 -14.81 1.65 5.62
N LYS A 213 -15.61 0.89 6.36
CA LYS A 213 -17.03 1.18 6.48
C LYS A 213 -17.22 2.54 7.15
N PRO A 214 -18.13 3.40 6.66
CA PRO A 214 -18.51 4.60 7.38
C PRO A 214 -18.96 4.24 8.79
N ARG A 215 -18.45 4.95 9.81
CA ARG A 215 -19.04 4.85 11.15
C ARG A 215 -20.47 5.38 11.04
N GLU A 216 -21.45 4.56 11.40
CA GLU A 216 -22.81 5.09 11.58
C GLU A 216 -22.75 6.10 12.72
N ASN A 217 -23.11 7.35 12.46
CA ASN A 217 -23.31 8.33 13.52
C ASN A 217 -24.48 7.83 14.36
N THR A 218 -24.19 7.17 15.49
CA THR A 218 -25.17 6.99 16.55
C THR A 218 -25.58 8.39 17.00
N SER A 219 -26.77 8.79 16.56
CA SER A 219 -27.48 9.98 17.03
C SER A 219 -27.97 9.77 18.46
#